data_AF-A0A5C1HWE9-F1
#
_entry.id   AF-A0A5C1HWE9-F1
#
_cell.length_a   1.000
_cell.length_b   1.000
_cell.length_c   1.000
_cell.angle_alpha   90.00
_cell.angle_beta   90.00
_cell.angle_gamma   90.00
#
_symmetry.space_group_name_H-M   'P 1'
#
loop_
_entity.id
_entity.type
_entity.pdbx_description
1 polymer ?
#
loop_
_entity_poly.entity_id
_entity_poly.type
_entity_poly.pdbx_seq_one_letter_code
_entity_poly.pdbx_strand_id
1 'polypeptide(L)'
;MEKKDEGRKRIIGLRLTADEYGELEKSWKRSTIRKLSEYVRRLLFGKSFIVFTRDQSKDELLAEMALLRRELNAIGVNFNQAVHRLNMLDHSPQMQEWVRRFERDKDRYFLALESIQARLKMMSSAWLQ
;
A
#
# COMPACT_ATOMS: atom_id res chain seq x y z
N MET A 1 -4.04 12.36 -41.86
CA MET A 1 -2.69 12.45 -42.48
C MET A 1 -1.79 11.43 -41.83
N GLU A 2 -1.48 10.37 -42.55
CA GLU A 2 -0.60 9.27 -42.12
C GLU A 2 0.81 9.80 -41.87
N LYS A 3 1.33 9.64 -40.65
CA LYS A 3 2.77 9.83 -40.40
C LYS A 3 3.48 8.60 -40.94
N LYS A 4 4.07 8.73 -42.14
CA LYS A 4 5.04 7.79 -42.70
C LYS A 4 6.09 7.45 -41.63
N ASP A 5 6.34 6.16 -41.45
CA ASP A 5 7.37 5.62 -40.58
C ASP A 5 8.76 6.01 -41.14
N GLU A 6 9.22 7.21 -40.79
CA GLU A 6 10.62 7.58 -40.96
C GLU A 6 11.43 6.78 -39.93
N GLY A 7 11.78 5.55 -40.32
CA GLY A 7 12.69 4.71 -39.56
C GLY A 7 13.91 5.51 -39.08
N ARG A 8 14.36 5.21 -37.87
CA ARG A 8 15.41 5.96 -37.16
C ARG A 8 16.75 5.79 -37.90
N LYS A 9 17.21 6.83 -38.60
CA LYS A 9 18.39 6.78 -39.51
C LYS A 9 19.72 7.23 -38.88
N ARG A 10 19.71 7.93 -37.74
CA ARG A 10 20.92 8.49 -37.11
C ARG A 10 21.27 7.75 -35.82
N ILE A 11 22.54 7.37 -35.69
CA ILE A 11 23.12 6.73 -34.50
C ILE A 11 23.88 7.79 -33.71
N ILE A 12 23.67 7.84 -32.39
CA ILE A 12 24.47 8.62 -31.46
C ILE A 12 25.37 7.63 -30.73
N GLY A 13 26.68 7.69 -30.99
CA GLY A 13 27.68 6.91 -30.26
C GLY A 13 28.12 7.68 -29.02
N LEU A 14 27.82 7.15 -27.83
CA LEU A 14 28.27 7.69 -26.56
C LEU A 14 29.36 6.77 -26.01
N ARG A 15 30.51 7.33 -25.64
CA ARG A 15 31.52 6.61 -24.85
C ARG A 15 31.21 6.86 -23.39
N LEU A 16 31.07 5.78 -22.64
CA LEU A 16 30.86 5.78 -21.20
C LEU A 16 32.04 5.09 -20.54
N THR A 17 32.42 5.56 -19.36
CA THR A 17 33.28 4.81 -18.45
C THR A 17 32.56 3.58 -17.92
N ALA A 18 33.31 2.62 -17.37
CA ALA A 18 32.74 1.39 -16.83
C ALA A 18 31.74 1.67 -15.68
N ASP A 19 32.02 2.68 -14.86
CA ASP A 19 31.18 3.08 -13.73
C ASP A 19 29.86 3.71 -14.21
N GLU A 20 29.93 4.65 -15.17
CA GLU A 20 28.75 5.27 -15.77
C GLU A 20 27.86 4.26 -16.50
N TYR A 21 28.47 3.28 -17.18
CA TYR A 21 27.71 2.20 -17.81
C TYR A 21 27.05 1.29 -16.75
N GLY A 22 27.74 1.02 -15.65
CA GLY A 22 27.19 0.25 -14.52
C GLY A 22 25.99 0.93 -13.86
N GLU A 23 26.04 2.25 -13.66
CA GLU A 23 24.90 3.02 -13.14
C GLU A 23 23.71 3.03 -14.11
N LEU A 24 23.99 3.17 -15.41
CA LEU A 24 22.99 3.11 -16.47
C LEU A 24 22.31 1.74 -16.52
N GLU A 25 23.09 0.66 -16.42
CA GLU A 25 22.58 -0.71 -16.45
C GLU A 25 21.74 -1.03 -15.21
N LYS A 26 22.20 -0.61 -14.02
CA LYS A 26 21.42 -0.73 -12.77
C LYS A 26 20.07 0.00 -12.88
N SER A 27 20.10 1.22 -13.40
CA SER A 27 18.89 2.05 -13.54
C SER A 27 17.95 1.51 -14.63
N TRP A 28 18.51 0.93 -15.70
CA TRP A 28 17.75 0.24 -16.75
C TRP A 28 17.07 -1.02 -16.23
N LYS A 29 17.79 -1.88 -15.48
CA LYS A 29 17.25 -3.11 -14.88
C LYS A 29 16.10 -2.83 -13.89
N ARG A 30 16.10 -1.65 -13.25
CA ARG A 30 15.01 -1.20 -12.36
C ARG A 30 13.82 -0.58 -13.12
N SER A 31 13.94 -0.36 -14.43
CA SER A 31 12.88 0.22 -15.26
C SER A 31 12.03 -0.86 -15.94
N THR A 32 10.83 -0.51 -16.39
CA THR A 32 9.93 -1.42 -17.14
C THR A 32 10.37 -1.69 -18.59
N ILE A 33 11.49 -1.12 -19.03
CA ILE A 33 11.86 -1.04 -20.45
C ILE A 33 12.76 -2.22 -20.81
N ARG A 34 12.35 -3.02 -21.80
CA ARG A 34 13.11 -4.21 -22.25
C ARG A 34 14.38 -3.90 -23.05
N LYS A 35 14.52 -2.70 -23.62
CA LYS A 35 15.65 -2.33 -24.48
C LYS A 35 16.40 -1.13 -23.90
N LEU A 36 17.70 -1.28 -23.68
CA LEU A 36 18.57 -0.20 -23.21
C LEU A 36 18.49 1.04 -24.11
N SER A 37 18.41 0.84 -25.43
CA SER A 37 18.28 1.92 -26.41
C SER A 37 16.97 2.70 -26.30
N GLU A 38 15.92 2.10 -25.78
CA GLU A 38 14.66 2.77 -25.49
C GLU A 38 14.74 3.52 -24.15
N TYR A 39 15.38 2.93 -23.14
CA TYR A 39 15.63 3.56 -21.84
C TYR A 39 16.46 4.85 -21.99
N VAL A 40 17.60 4.77 -22.68
CA VAL A 40 18.47 5.93 -22.95
C VAL A 40 17.73 7.00 -23.76
N ARG A 41 16.90 6.60 -24.72
CA ARG A 41 16.10 7.55 -25.51
C ARG A 41 15.07 8.27 -24.64
N ARG A 42 14.39 7.58 -23.72
CA ARG A 42 13.42 8.23 -22.82
C ARG A 42 14.12 9.17 -21.83
N LEU A 43 15.31 8.79 -21.35
CA LEU A 43 16.16 9.63 -20.51
C LEU A 43 16.58 10.92 -21.24
N LEU A 44 17.08 10.81 -22.49
CA LEU A 44 17.54 11.94 -23.30
C LEU A 44 16.43 12.90 -23.74
N PHE A 45 15.24 12.36 -24.04
CA PHE A 45 14.11 13.16 -24.53
C PHE A 45 13.09 13.50 -23.44
N GLY A 46 13.44 13.34 -22.15
CA GLY A 46 12.64 13.77 -21.02
C GLY A 46 11.25 13.12 -20.94
N LYS A 47 11.06 11.96 -21.57
CA LYS A 47 9.78 11.25 -21.48
C LYS A 47 9.72 10.52 -20.15
N SER A 48 8.86 11.00 -19.25
CA SER A 48 8.53 10.35 -17.98
C SER A 48 8.40 8.84 -18.16
N PHE A 49 9.15 8.08 -17.37
CA PHE A 49 8.99 6.64 -17.24
C PHE A 49 8.76 6.30 -15.77
N ILE A 50 7.86 5.36 -15.54
CA ILE A 50 7.55 4.84 -14.20
C ILE A 50 8.74 3.96 -13.80
N VAL A 51 9.59 4.47 -12.90
CA VAL A 51 10.53 3.62 -12.17
C VAL A 51 9.68 2.80 -11.20
N PHE A 52 9.67 1.48 -11.35
CA PHE A 52 9.06 0.60 -10.36
C PHE A 52 9.96 0.56 -9.12
N THR A 53 9.95 1.64 -8.35
CA THR A 53 10.41 1.63 -6.97
C THR A 53 9.30 0.97 -6.15
N ARG A 54 9.26 -0.36 -6.19
CA ARG A 54 8.49 -1.14 -5.22
C ARG A 54 9.22 -1.02 -3.89
N ASP A 55 8.71 -0.15 -3.04
CA ASP A 55 9.29 0.12 -1.73
C ASP A 55 8.90 -1.02 -0.78
N GLN A 56 9.79 -2.00 -0.66
CA GLN A 56 9.54 -3.24 0.07
C GLN A 56 9.12 -2.98 1.53
N SER A 57 9.62 -1.90 2.16
CA SER A 57 9.22 -1.53 3.52
C SER A 57 7.75 -1.10 3.61
N LYS A 58 7.15 -0.64 2.52
CA LYS A 58 5.75 -0.22 2.49
C LYS A 58 4.80 -1.38 2.23
N ASP A 59 5.24 -2.38 1.45
CA ASP A 59 4.53 -3.65 1.35
C ASP A 59 4.51 -4.39 2.68
N GLU A 60 5.63 -4.37 3.41
CA GLU A 60 5.74 -4.96 4.74
C GLU A 60 4.82 -4.23 5.75
N LEU A 61 4.79 -2.90 5.72
CA LEU A 61 3.84 -2.10 6.51
C LEU A 61 2.38 -2.44 6.20
N LEU A 62 2.02 -2.61 4.92
CA LEU A 62 0.66 -3.00 4.53
C LEU A 62 0.30 -4.41 5.02
N ALA A 63 1.26 -5.34 4.99
CA ALA A 63 1.08 -6.69 5.51
C ALA A 63 0.88 -6.69 7.03
N GLU A 64 1.70 -5.96 7.79
CA GLU A 64 1.55 -5.80 9.24
C GLU A 64 0.22 -5.15 9.60
N MET A 65 -0.19 -4.11 8.89
CA MET A 65 -1.47 -3.45 9.10
C MET A 65 -2.66 -4.37 8.81
N ALA A 66 -2.56 -5.23 7.80
CA ALA A 66 -3.58 -6.24 7.52
C ALA A 66 -3.68 -7.29 8.63
N LEU A 67 -2.55 -7.63 9.26
CA LEU A 67 -2.45 -8.57 10.39
C LEU A 67 -3.08 -7.96 11.65
N LEU A 68 -2.69 -6.74 12.01
CA LEU A 68 -3.26 -5.96 13.13
C LEU A 68 -4.78 -5.81 13.00
N ARG A 69 -5.30 -5.59 11.77
CA ARG A 69 -6.74 -5.56 11.51
C ARG A 69 -7.43 -6.88 11.87
N ARG A 70 -6.83 -8.03 11.52
CA ARG A 70 -7.41 -9.34 11.84
C ARG A 70 -7.41 -9.58 13.36
N GLU A 71 -6.33 -9.21 14.04
CA GLU A 71 -6.22 -9.33 15.49
C GLU A 71 -7.25 -8.44 16.20
N LEU A 72 -7.39 -7.18 15.81
CA LEU A 72 -8.40 -6.27 16.38
C LEU A 72 -9.82 -6.78 16.18
N ASN A 73 -10.14 -7.33 14.99
CA ASN A 73 -11.44 -7.94 14.75
C ASN A 73 -11.67 -9.17 15.64
N ALA A 74 -10.66 -10.02 15.81
CA ALA A 74 -10.76 -11.18 16.70
C ALA A 74 -10.97 -10.78 18.17
N ILE A 75 -10.26 -9.74 18.63
CA ILE A 75 -10.47 -9.14 19.96
C ILE A 75 -11.91 -8.64 20.09
N GLY A 76 -12.42 -7.89 19.11
CA GLY A 76 -13.79 -7.39 19.12
C GLY A 76 -14.83 -8.51 19.20
N VAL A 77 -14.65 -9.59 18.43
CA VAL A 77 -15.53 -10.76 18.46
C VAL A 77 -15.50 -11.47 19.82
N ASN A 78 -14.31 -11.76 20.34
CA ASN A 78 -14.15 -12.43 21.64
C ASN A 78 -14.73 -11.59 22.77
N PHE A 79 -14.50 -10.28 22.71
CA PHE A 79 -15.02 -9.35 23.67
C PHE A 79 -16.57 -9.32 23.64
N ASN A 80 -17.17 -9.27 22.45
CA ASN A 80 -18.63 -9.29 22.31
C ASN A 80 -19.25 -10.57 22.89
N GLN A 81 -18.58 -11.72 22.70
CA GLN A 81 -18.99 -12.98 23.31
C GLN A 81 -18.89 -12.95 24.84
N ALA A 82 -17.83 -12.35 25.39
CA ALA A 82 -17.66 -12.23 26.83
C ALA A 82 -18.78 -11.38 27.46
N VAL A 83 -19.11 -10.22 26.87
CA VAL A 83 -20.23 -9.38 27.32
C VAL A 83 -21.55 -10.12 27.24
N HIS A 84 -21.80 -10.85 26.15
CA HIS A 84 -23.03 -11.60 25.98
C HIS A 84 -23.19 -12.71 27.04
N ARG A 85 -22.12 -13.46 27.34
CA ARG A 85 -22.12 -14.47 28.40
C ARG A 85 -22.35 -13.85 29.77
N LEU A 86 -21.69 -12.72 30.01
CA LEU A 86 -21.78 -12.00 31.26
C LEU A 86 -23.20 -11.47 31.54
N ASN A 87 -23.86 -10.92 30.51
CA ASN A 87 -25.25 -10.49 30.58
C ASN A 87 -26.23 -11.67 30.78
N MET A 88 -25.89 -12.87 30.28
CA MET A 88 -26.67 -14.09 30.49
C MET A 88 -26.50 -14.70 31.88
N LEU A 89 -25.35 -14.51 32.52
CA LEU A 89 -25.00 -15.17 33.78
C LEU A 89 -25.26 -14.31 35.03
N ASP A 90 -25.24 -12.98 34.89
CA ASP A 90 -25.45 -12.05 36.00
C ASP A 90 -26.53 -11.02 35.65
N HIS A 91 -27.62 -11.05 36.41
CA HIS A 91 -28.77 -10.14 36.25
C HIS A 91 -28.80 -9.06 37.32
N SER A 92 -27.70 -8.85 38.06
CA SER A 92 -27.67 -7.80 39.07
C SER A 92 -27.86 -6.41 38.42
N PRO A 93 -28.57 -5.48 39.07
CA PRO A 93 -28.81 -4.14 38.53
C PRO A 93 -27.53 -3.35 38.27
N GLN A 94 -26.49 -3.58 39.07
CA GLN A 94 -25.16 -2.99 38.89
C GLN A 94 -24.50 -3.50 37.61
N MET A 95 -24.70 -4.77 37.29
CA MET A 95 -24.15 -5.38 36.10
C MET A 95 -24.82 -4.88 34.82
N GLN A 96 -26.14 -4.76 34.85
CA GLN A 96 -26.92 -4.16 33.76
C GLN A 96 -26.48 -2.73 33.47
N GLU A 97 -26.18 -1.94 34.50
CA GLU A 97 -25.66 -0.57 34.31
C GLU A 97 -24.25 -0.56 33.71
N TRP A 98 -23.40 -1.51 34.11
CA TRP A 98 -22.06 -1.66 33.56
C TRP A 98 -22.10 -2.06 32.08
N VAL A 99 -22.96 -3.01 31.71
CA VAL A 99 -23.20 -3.41 30.30
C VAL A 99 -23.68 -2.22 29.48
N ARG A 100 -24.67 -1.45 29.97
CA ARG A 100 -25.19 -0.26 29.26
C ARG A 100 -24.14 0.83 29.08
N ARG A 101 -23.29 1.07 30.09
CA ARG A 101 -22.19 2.04 29.97
C ARG A 101 -21.16 1.54 28.95
N PHE A 102 -20.86 0.26 28.97
CA PHE A 102 -19.91 -0.36 28.07
C PHE A 102 -20.40 -0.34 26.61
N GLU A 103 -21.67 -0.60 26.34
CA GLU A 103 -22.23 -0.53 24.97
C GLU A 103 -22.02 0.84 24.33
N ARG A 104 -22.07 1.92 25.13
CA ARG A 104 -21.77 3.28 24.63
C ARG A 104 -20.30 3.49 24.29
N ASP A 105 -19.38 2.91 25.06
CA ASP A 105 -17.94 3.00 24.80
C ASP A 105 -17.52 2.09 23.63
N LYS A 106 -18.21 0.96 23.45
CA LYS A 106 -18.07 0.05 22.30
C LYS A 106 -18.26 0.80 20.99
N ASP A 107 -19.31 1.62 20.88
CA ASP A 107 -19.60 2.34 19.64
C ASP A 107 -18.49 3.35 19.29
N ARG A 108 -17.91 4.02 20.29
CA ARG A 108 -16.73 4.89 20.09
C ARG A 108 -15.50 4.10 19.63
N TYR A 109 -15.28 2.92 20.20
CA TYR A 109 -14.20 2.02 19.78
C TYR A 109 -14.36 1.57 18.33
N PHE A 110 -15.57 1.16 17.92
CA PHE A 110 -15.83 0.76 16.54
C PHE A 110 -15.68 1.92 15.55
N LEU A 111 -16.15 3.11 15.90
CA LEU A 111 -15.94 4.31 15.07
C LEU A 111 -14.45 4.63 14.89
N ALA A 112 -13.65 4.52 15.95
CA ALA A 112 -12.19 4.70 15.87
C ALA A 112 -11.55 3.63 14.97
N LEU A 113 -12.00 2.37 15.09
CA LEU A 113 -11.54 1.27 14.26
C LEU A 113 -11.89 1.48 12.78
N GLU A 114 -13.10 1.93 12.46
CA GLU A 114 -13.53 2.27 11.10
C GLU A 114 -12.69 3.40 10.51
N SER A 115 -12.39 4.44 11.30
CA SER A 115 -11.49 5.53 10.90
C SER A 115 -10.10 5.02 10.52
N ILE A 116 -9.53 4.11 11.33
CA ILE A 116 -8.24 3.47 11.05
C ILE A 116 -8.32 2.66 9.75
N GLN A 117 -9.39 1.87 9.56
CA GLN A 117 -9.60 1.10 8.35
C GLN A 117 -9.74 1.97 7.09
N ALA A 118 -10.46 3.09 7.19
CA ALA A 118 -10.62 4.03 6.08
C ALA A 118 -9.30 4.68 5.67
N ARG A 119 -8.46 5.07 6.64
CA ARG A 119 -7.12 5.60 6.38
C ARG A 119 -6.21 4.56 5.74
N LEU A 120 -6.27 3.31 6.21
CA LEU A 120 -5.51 2.21 5.61
C LEU A 120 -5.94 1.94 4.17
N LYS A 121 -7.24 1.97 3.90
CA LYS A 121 -7.76 1.80 2.54
C LYS A 121 -7.28 2.93 1.61
N MET A 122 -7.34 4.18 2.06
CA MET A 122 -6.79 5.33 1.32
C MET A 122 -5.30 5.17 1.01
N MET A 123 -4.50 4.74 1.98
CA MET A 123 -3.07 4.47 1.77
C MET A 123 -2.88 3.36 0.73
N SER A 124 -3.61 2.24 0.84
CA SER A 124 -3.51 1.14 -0.12
C SER A 124 -3.93 1.53 -1.55
N SER A 125 -4.97 2.37 -1.70
CA SER A 125 -5.45 2.81 -3.02
C SER A 125 -4.52 3.80 -3.69
N ALA A 126 -3.88 4.69 -2.91
CA ALA A 126 -2.86 5.60 -3.42
C ALA A 126 -1.57 4.88 -3.84
N TRP A 127 -1.36 3.64 -3.37
CA TRP A 127 -0.21 2.80 -3.71
C TRP A 127 -0.42 1.88 -4.93
N LEU A 128 -1.67 1.57 -5.29
CA LEU A 128 -2.01 0.73 -6.45
C LEU A 128 -2.15 1.53 -7.77
N GLN A 129 -2.05 2.87 -7.73
CA GLN A 129 -1.99 3.76 -8.89
C GLN A 129 -0.54 4.07 -9.28
#